data_AF-A0A7S3ANN3-F1
#
_entry.id   AF-A0A7S3ANN3-F1
#
_cell.length_a   1.000
_cell.length_b   1.000
_cell.length_c   1.000
_cell.angle_alpha   90.00
_cell.angle_beta   90.00
_cell.angle_gamma   90.00
#
_symmetry.space_group_name_H-M   'P 1'
#
loop_
_entity.id
_entity.type
_entity.pdbx_description
1 polymer ?
#
loop_
_entity_poly.entity_id
_entity_poly.type
_entity_poly.pdbx_seq_one_letter_code
_entity_poly.pdbx_strand_id
1 'polypeptide(L)'
;YLPGAAVLGLSKLARIADMYGRRLQVQERLTQQIASALMQAAQPRGVAVVVECTHLCMCMRGVQQRQAMTTTSAMLGAFTEDASLRQEFWSSIQIPRAAL
;
A
#
# COMPACT_ATOMS: atom_id res chain seq x y z
N TYR A 1 -3.33 -6.53 7.19
CA TYR A 1 -2.83 -7.89 6.86
C TYR A 1 -3.63 -8.89 7.67
N LEU A 2 -3.77 -10.13 7.18
CA LEU A 2 -4.49 -11.20 7.86
C LEU A 2 -3.47 -12.12 8.56
N PRO A 3 -3.32 -12.09 9.89
CA PRO A 3 -2.28 -12.82 10.58
C PRO A 3 -2.39 -14.34 10.37
N GLY A 4 -1.22 -14.99 10.37
CA GLY A 4 -1.07 -16.44 10.45
C GLY A 4 -0.71 -16.84 11.88
N ALA A 5 0.40 -17.55 12.06
CA ALA A 5 0.90 -17.96 13.38
C ALA A 5 1.62 -16.84 14.15
N ALA A 6 2.07 -15.78 13.46
CA ALA A 6 2.83 -14.68 14.05
C ALA A 6 2.17 -13.32 13.77
N VAL A 7 2.35 -12.40 14.71
CA VAL A 7 1.83 -11.03 14.67
C VAL A 7 3.01 -10.06 14.67
N LEU A 8 3.01 -9.12 13.72
CA LEU A 8 3.97 -8.02 13.71
C LEU A 8 3.53 -6.93 14.68
N GLY A 9 4.46 -6.43 15.49
CA GLY A 9 4.25 -5.20 16.25
C GLY A 9 4.02 -4.00 15.32
N LEU A 10 3.08 -3.13 15.69
CA LEU A 10 2.62 -2.01 14.84
C LEU A 10 3.77 -1.11 14.36
N SER A 11 4.75 -0.85 15.23
CA SER A 11 5.92 -0.03 14.89
C SER A 11 6.76 -0.61 13.74
N LYS A 12 6.73 -1.92 13.52
CA LYS A 12 7.43 -2.56 12.39
C LYS A 12 6.78 -2.25 11.05
N LEU A 13 5.45 -2.08 11.00
CA LEU A 13 4.73 -1.70 9.78
C LEU A 13 5.21 -0.33 9.27
N ALA A 14 5.26 0.65 10.18
CA ALA A 14 5.76 1.99 9.87
C ALA A 14 7.23 1.95 9.42
N ARG A 15 8.09 1.20 10.11
CA ARG A 15 9.51 1.05 9.75
C ARG A 15 9.71 0.44 8.36
N ILE A 16 8.91 -0.55 7.98
CA ILE A 16 8.97 -1.16 6.64
C ILE A 16 8.58 -0.12 5.57
N ALA A 17 7.50 0.63 5.80
CA ALA A 17 7.08 1.69 4.88
C ALA A 17 8.18 2.76 4.70
N ASP A 18 8.76 3.24 5.81
CA ASP A 18 9.85 4.23 5.80
C ASP A 18 11.10 3.71 5.07
N MET A 19 11.48 2.45 5.31
CA MET A 19 12.66 1.84 4.71
C MET A 19 12.58 1.81 3.17
N TYR A 20 11.40 1.54 2.61
CA TYR A 20 11.20 1.56 1.16
C TYR A 20 10.91 2.96 0.62
N GLY A 21 10.23 3.82 1.38
CA GLY A 21 9.91 5.19 0.99
C GLY A 21 11.13 6.11 0.88
N ARG A 22 12.19 5.85 1.65
CA ARG A 22 13.44 6.64 1.64
C ARG A 22 14.41 6.24 0.52
N ARG A 23 13.88 5.96 -0.67
CA ARG A 23 14.64 5.55 -1.86
C ARG A 23 14.14 6.32 -3.07
N LEU A 24 14.89 6.27 -4.17
CA LEU A 24 14.36 6.67 -5.48
C LEU A 24 13.33 5.61 -5.90
N GLN A 25 12.07 6.04 -6.04
CA GLN A 25 10.95 5.13 -6.19
C GLN A 25 10.05 5.47 -7.37
N VAL A 26 9.40 4.43 -7.85
CA VAL A 26 8.17 4.46 -8.65
C VAL A 26 7.07 3.95 -7.71
N GLN A 27 5.92 4.61 -7.63
CA GLN A 27 4.93 4.36 -6.57
C GLN A 27 4.39 2.92 -6.61
N GLU A 28 4.15 2.39 -7.80
CA GLU A 28 3.73 1.01 -8.05
C GLU A 28 4.74 0.00 -7.48
N ARG A 29 6.04 0.27 -7.68
CA ARG A 29 7.12 -0.57 -7.14
C ARG A 29 7.19 -0.46 -5.63
N LEU A 30 7.09 0.74 -5.07
CA LEU A 30 7.09 0.98 -3.63
C LEU A 30 5.99 0.15 -2.95
N THR A 31 4.77 0.21 -3.48
CA THR A 31 3.61 -0.51 -2.96
C THR A 31 3.82 -2.03 -2.99
N GLN A 32 4.34 -2.56 -4.10
CA GLN A 32 4.66 -3.99 -4.23
C GLN A 32 5.78 -4.42 -3.26
N GLN A 33 6.81 -3.59 -3.09
CA GLN A 33 7.93 -3.88 -2.18
C GLN A 33 7.48 -3.96 -0.73
N ILE A 34 6.63 -3.03 -0.28
CA ILE A 34 6.06 -3.03 1.07
C ILE A 34 5.22 -4.30 1.28
N ALA A 35 4.32 -4.62 0.33
CA ALA A 35 3.47 -5.80 0.44
C ALA A 35 4.28 -7.10 0.51
N SER A 36 5.28 -7.23 -0.37
CA SER A 36 6.16 -8.41 -0.42
C SER A 36 7.01 -8.55 0.85
N ALA A 37 7.52 -7.44 1.39
CA ALA A 37 8.29 -7.45 2.63
C ALA A 37 7.45 -7.86 3.84
N LEU A 38 6.20 -7.39 3.92
CA LEU A 38 5.27 -7.81 4.97
C LEU A 38 4.94 -9.31 4.85
N MET A 39 4.73 -9.79 3.63
CA MET A 39 4.49 -11.21 3.37
C MET A 39 5.68 -12.07 3.82
N GLN A 40 6.90 -11.66 3.50
CA GLN A 40 8.13 -12.37 3.88
C GLN A 40 8.42 -12.30 5.38
N ALA A 41 8.23 -11.14 6.01
CA ALA A 41 8.63 -10.93 7.40
C ALA A 41 7.73 -11.63 8.43
N ALA A 42 6.44 -11.81 8.12
CA ALA A 42 5.45 -12.36 9.04
C ALA A 42 4.77 -13.63 8.56
N GLN A 43 4.97 -14.02 7.30
CA GLN A 43 4.26 -15.12 6.64
C GLN A 43 2.75 -15.13 6.98
N PRO A 44 2.07 -13.98 6.83
CA PRO A 44 0.65 -13.88 7.12
C PRO A 44 -0.15 -14.65 6.05
N ARG A 45 -1.43 -14.91 6.34
CA ARG A 45 -2.34 -15.52 5.36
C ARG A 45 -2.61 -14.58 4.18
N GLY A 46 -2.50 -13.27 4.39
CA GLY A 46 -2.62 -12.30 3.31
C GLY A 46 -2.14 -10.91 3.71
N VAL A 47 -1.74 -10.12 2.71
CA VAL A 47 -1.33 -8.73 2.87
C VAL A 47 -2.11 -7.86 1.88
N ALA A 48 -2.59 -6.73 2.36
CA ALA A 48 -3.17 -5.66 1.56
C ALA A 48 -2.41 -4.36 1.89
N VAL A 49 -1.88 -3.70 0.87
CA VAL A 49 -1.18 -2.42 0.99
C VAL A 49 -1.81 -1.45 0.00
N VAL A 50 -2.13 -0.25 0.48
CA VAL A 50 -2.55 0.87 -0.36
C VAL A 50 -1.66 2.05 -0.04
N VAL A 51 -1.17 2.71 -1.08
CA VAL A 51 -0.35 3.90 -0.99
C VAL A 51 -1.02 5.00 -1.79
N GLU A 52 -1.34 6.09 -1.11
CA GLU A 52 -1.88 7.32 -1.69
C GLU A 52 -0.84 8.43 -1.49
N CYS A 53 -0.45 9.10 -2.58
CA CYS A 53 0.61 10.10 -2.56
C CYS A 53 0.35 11.22 -3.58
N THR A 54 0.91 12.39 -3.30
CA THR A 54 1.03 13.50 -4.24
C THR A 54 2.44 13.54 -4.83
N HIS A 55 2.54 13.73 -6.15
CA HIS A 55 3.81 13.81 -6.87
C HIS A 55 4.17 15.27 -7.14
N LEU A 56 5.15 15.83 -6.41
CA LEU A 56 5.56 17.24 -6.59
C LEU A 56 6.07 17.54 -8.01
N CYS A 57 6.60 16.53 -8.71
CA CYS A 57 6.96 16.67 -10.12
C CYS A 57 5.76 16.93 -11.03
N MET A 58 4.54 16.56 -10.63
CA MET A 58 3.29 16.88 -11.34
C MET A 58 2.64 18.17 -10.81
N CYS A 59 2.82 18.50 -9.53
CA CYS A 59 2.12 19.61 -8.89
C CYS A 59 2.85 20.95 -9.04
N MET A 60 4.18 20.94 -9.01
CA MET A 60 5.00 22.17 -8.95
C MET A 60 5.68 22.50 -10.29
N ARG A 61 5.76 21.52 -11.20
CA ARG A 61 6.39 21.65 -12.51
C ARG A 61 5.61 20.85 -13.55
N GLY A 62 5.96 20.99 -14.83
CA GLY A 62 5.28 20.28 -15.91
C GLY A 62 3.80 20.66 -15.99
N VAL A 63 2.93 19.66 -15.90
CA VAL A 63 1.46 19.81 -16.01
C VAL A 63 0.81 20.62 -14.87
N GLN A 64 1.50 20.82 -13.74
CA GLN A 64 1.08 21.68 -12.62
C GLN A 64 -0.32 21.37 -12.04
N GLN A 65 -0.70 20.09 -11.97
CA GLN A 65 -1.99 19.68 -11.41
C GLN A 65 -1.93 19.68 -9.87
N ARG A 66 -2.41 20.76 -9.25
CA ARG A 66 -2.26 21.03 -7.80
C ARG A 66 -2.96 20.02 -6.89
N GLN A 67 -4.03 19.40 -7.38
CA GLN A 67 -4.82 18.41 -6.65
C GLN A 67 -4.54 16.98 -7.12
N ALA A 68 -3.45 16.75 -7.87
CA ALA A 68 -3.10 15.42 -8.33
C ALA A 68 -2.75 14.51 -7.14
N MET A 69 -3.44 13.39 -7.07
CA MET A 69 -3.20 12.34 -6.10
C MET A 69 -3.26 11.01 -6.84
N THR A 70 -2.30 10.14 -6.54
CA THR A 70 -2.20 8.83 -7.17
C THR A 70 -2.32 7.78 -6.10
N THR A 71 -3.20 6.81 -6.34
CA THR A 71 -3.43 5.68 -5.45
C THR A 71 -2.99 4.41 -6.14
N THR A 72 -2.15 3.63 -5.47
CA THR A 72 -1.71 2.31 -5.93
C THR A 72 -1.97 1.29 -4.84
N SER A 73 -2.18 0.04 -5.23
CA SER A 73 -2.42 -1.04 -4.27
C SER A 73 -1.73 -2.34 -4.67
N ALA A 74 -1.41 -3.15 -3.67
CA ALA A 74 -0.90 -4.50 -3.84
C ALA A 74 -1.60 -5.42 -2.85
N MET A 75 -2.19 -6.49 -3.38
CA MET A 75 -2.88 -7.53 -2.63
C MET A 75 -2.14 -8.85 -2.83
N LEU A 76 -1.87 -9.57 -1.73
CA LEU A 76 -1.18 -10.87 -1.72
C LEU A 76 -1.91 -11.87 -0.82
N GLY A 77 -1.79 -13.16 -1.16
CA GLY A 77 -2.40 -14.27 -0.42
C GLY A 77 -3.92 -14.17 -0.39
N ALA A 78 -4.51 -14.32 0.79
CA ALA A 78 -5.96 -14.31 0.99
C ALA A 78 -6.68 -13.08 0.38
N PHE A 79 -6.04 -11.90 0.30
CA PHE A 79 -6.65 -10.72 -0.32
C PHE A 79 -6.71 -10.77 -1.86
N THR A 80 -5.93 -11.64 -2.49
CA THR A 80 -6.00 -11.93 -3.93
C THR A 80 -7.07 -12.98 -4.22
N GLU A 81 -7.13 -14.00 -3.37
CA GLU A 81 -7.99 -15.19 -3.52
C GLU A 81 -9.45 -14.93 -3.13
N ASP A 82 -9.69 -14.14 -2.08
CA ASP A 82 -11.01 -13.89 -1.53
C ASP A 82 -11.52 -12.48 -1.90
N ALA A 83 -12.53 -12.44 -2.77
CA ALA A 83 -13.16 -11.19 -3.19
C ALA A 83 -13.92 -10.48 -2.05
N SER A 84 -14.49 -11.24 -1.11
CA SER A 84 -15.24 -10.67 0.02
C SER A 84 -14.31 -9.96 1.00
N LEU A 85 -13.18 -10.59 1.33
CA LEU A 85 -12.14 -10.02 2.18
C LEU A 85 -11.53 -8.75 1.54
N ARG A 86 -11.31 -8.79 0.21
CA ARG A 86 -10.86 -7.62 -0.54
C ARG A 86 -11.88 -6.49 -0.50
N GLN A 87 -13.17 -6.79 -0.62
CA GLN A 87 -14.22 -5.80 -0.54
C GLN A 87 -14.36 -5.21 0.87
N GLU A 88 -14.25 -6.03 1.91
CA GLU A 88 -14.22 -5.59 3.31
C GLU A 88 -13.06 -4.61 3.54
N PHE A 89 -11.86 -4.97 3.08
CA PHE A 89 -10.69 -4.10 3.17
C PHE A 89 -10.93 -2.74 2.50
N TRP A 90 -11.44 -2.73 1.26
CA TRP A 90 -11.75 -1.48 0.57
C TRP A 90 -12.83 -0.65 1.26
N SER A 91 -13.81 -1.30 1.90
CA SER A 91 -14.84 -0.60 2.66
C SER A 91 -14.30 0.02 3.95
N SER A 92 -13.25 -0.57 4.53
CA SER A 92 -12.64 -0.11 5.79
C SER A 92 -11.73 1.10 5.63
N ILE A 93 -11.20 1.34 4.43
CA ILE A 93 -10.28 2.46 4.18
C ILE A 93 -11.05 3.63 3.54
N GLN A 94 -11.04 4.79 4.19
CA GLN A 94 -11.73 6.00 3.72
C GLN A 94 -10.88 6.75 2.68
N ILE A 95 -10.58 6.08 1.58
CA ILE A 95 -9.88 6.70 0.45
C ILE A 95 -10.92 7.35 -0.47
N PRO A 96 -10.80 8.63 -0.84
CA PRO A 96 -11.71 9.27 -1.77
C PRO A 96 -11.76 8.48 -3.08
N ARG A 97 -12.92 7.93 -3.44
CA ARG A 97 -13.15 7.13 -4.67
C ARG A 97 -12.85 7.86 -5.98
N ALA A 98 -12.49 9.15 -5.93
CA ALA A 98 -12.15 9.95 -7.11
C ALA A 98 -10.83 9.57 -7.79
N ALA A 99 -10.06 8.62 -7.23
CA ALA A 99 -8.74 8.21 -7.74
C ALA A 99 -8.70 6.78 -8.34
N LEU A 100 -9.85 6.12 -8.57
CA LEU A 100 -9.97 4.82 -9.24
C LEU A 100 -11.04 4.82 -10.33
#